data_AF-A0A178B5W3-F1
#
_entry.id   AF-A0A178B5W3-F1
#
_cell.length_a   1.000
_cell.length_b   1.000
_cell.length_c   1.000
_cell.angle_alpha   90.00
_cell.angle_beta   90.00
_cell.angle_gamma   90.00
#
_symmetry.space_group_name_H-M   'P 1'
#
loop_
_entity.id
_entity.type
_entity.pdbx_description
1 polymer ?
#
loop_
_entity_poly.entity_id
_entity_poly.type
_entity_poly.pdbx_seq_one_letter_code
_entity_poly.pdbx_strand_id
1 'polypeptide(L)'
;MPVHIEPLTYLAECNTFPDYIKLLTLCLAPLIAHLVSGTPPISYLADSRPKFVDTLCHYNPTSIMWRYAAIVDRRLRATKWTPNDLAATNALFWTTKGWNGDESMVISAAPYRVQTPQKTHVDIFSATMLKTLIVSLQGVSALYSIVGGLTGSIPDGGLAGLGLDTIFFPLAMIGLLRLCAATWLTEDFAYFYPAESLRGPVRHTSTVKADDIPLFVTTDDMDPWLTATPSTETSFRAPNSSLKSCAFRTFYLLVCMGLCVFPLIMTVPKSDVVGYYSVTSFLVGVFYSVCLSLSSFVYAFYFVRGKTTTTIIPCISSSWYRCYTILLMGSIVVIIAIAAVQTNQLPNGSYSSFPQAIQLDCKSRFNWWIVSPRTTFSGVMSLVPSNETGLEDNASGVLAVGVSNGTNISNQRYLLHNLTGYCVGQFDGM
;
A
#
# COMPACT_ATOMS: atom_id res chain seq x y z
N MET A 1 4.38 20.23 23.70
CA MET A 1 4.82 21.08 22.56
C MET A 1 3.64 21.23 21.62
N PRO A 2 3.35 22.43 21.09
CA PRO A 2 2.12 22.65 20.33
C PRO A 2 2.24 22.01 18.94
N VAL A 3 1.37 21.05 18.67
CA VAL A 3 1.04 20.62 17.30
C VAL A 3 0.00 21.61 16.79
N HIS A 4 0.27 22.27 15.66
CA HIS A 4 -0.71 23.13 15.02
C HIS A 4 -1.33 22.38 13.84
N ILE A 5 -2.61 22.06 13.99
CA ILE A 5 -3.40 21.44 12.92
C ILE A 5 -4.20 22.56 12.27
N GLU A 6 -3.95 22.81 10.99
CA GLU A 6 -4.72 23.80 10.26
C GLU A 6 -6.19 23.35 10.15
N PRO A 7 -7.16 24.27 10.27
CA PRO A 7 -8.57 23.92 10.14
C PRO A 7 -8.88 23.34 8.76
N LEU A 8 -9.95 22.56 8.68
CA LEU A 8 -10.46 22.04 7.42
C LEU A 8 -10.91 23.20 6.53
N THR A 9 -10.13 23.51 5.50
CA THR A 9 -10.44 24.50 4.48
C THR A 9 -10.78 23.81 3.16
N TYR A 10 -11.75 24.38 2.44
CA TYR A 10 -12.08 23.96 1.09
C TYR A 10 -11.05 24.58 0.13
N LEU A 11 -10.09 23.79 -0.34
CA LEU A 11 -9.03 24.23 -1.26
C LEU A 11 -9.23 23.67 -2.68
N ALA A 12 -10.26 22.86 -2.84
CA ALA A 12 -10.63 22.10 -4.03
C ALA A 12 -11.16 22.95 -5.22
N GLU A 13 -11.17 24.28 -5.11
CA GLU A 13 -11.76 25.21 -6.07
C GLU A 13 -11.13 25.15 -7.47
N CYS A 14 -9.83 24.86 -7.56
CA CYS A 14 -9.12 24.86 -8.85
C CYS A 14 -9.14 23.51 -9.59
N ASN A 15 -9.68 22.45 -8.97
CA ASN A 15 -9.66 21.11 -9.56
C ASN A 15 -10.86 20.91 -10.47
N THR A 16 -10.62 20.61 -11.74
CA THR A 16 -11.71 20.24 -12.66
C THR A 16 -12.17 18.81 -12.41
N PHE A 17 -13.37 18.44 -12.87
CA PHE A 17 -13.85 17.06 -12.76
C PHE A 17 -12.88 16.02 -13.35
N PRO A 18 -12.27 16.22 -14.54
CA PRO A 18 -11.20 15.35 -15.03
C PRO A 18 -10.01 15.21 -14.08
N ASP A 19 -9.64 16.28 -13.36
CA ASP A 19 -8.52 16.24 -12.40
C ASP A 19 -8.88 15.39 -11.18
N TYR A 20 -10.13 15.44 -10.71
CA TYR A 20 -10.60 14.52 -9.67
C TYR A 20 -10.55 13.05 -10.10
N ILE A 21 -10.94 12.75 -11.34
CA ILE A 21 -10.88 11.37 -11.85
C ILE A 21 -9.43 10.88 -11.93
N LYS A 22 -8.50 11.73 -12.40
CA LYS A 22 -7.06 11.42 -12.40
C LYS A 22 -6.54 11.19 -10.99
N LEU A 23 -6.88 12.09 -10.05
CA LEU A 23 -6.47 12.02 -8.65
C LEU A 23 -6.98 10.77 -7.95
N LEU A 24 -8.28 10.46 -8.11
CA LEU A 24 -8.87 9.24 -7.54
C LEU A 24 -8.25 7.99 -8.16
N THR A 25 -7.97 7.98 -9.46
CA THR A 25 -7.30 6.85 -10.11
C THR A 25 -5.89 6.64 -9.55
N LEU A 26 -5.11 7.73 -9.42
CA LEU A 26 -3.74 7.69 -8.90
C LEU A 26 -3.71 7.25 -7.42
N CYS A 27 -4.62 7.80 -6.62
CA CYS A 27 -4.80 7.47 -5.21
C CYS A 27 -5.21 6.00 -5.02
N LEU A 28 -6.21 5.52 -5.77
CA LEU A 28 -6.74 4.16 -5.61
C LEU A 28 -5.82 3.08 -6.20
N ALA A 29 -4.92 3.40 -7.13
CA ALA A 29 -4.09 2.42 -7.80
C ALA A 29 -3.24 1.58 -6.82
N PRO A 30 -2.52 2.15 -5.83
CA PRO A 30 -1.85 1.37 -4.79
C PRO A 30 -2.79 0.49 -3.96
N LEU A 31 -3.98 1.00 -3.60
CA LEU A 31 -4.97 0.24 -2.84
C LEU A 31 -5.45 -0.98 -3.66
N ILE A 32 -5.89 -0.76 -4.88
CA ILE A 32 -6.39 -1.82 -5.78
C ILE A 32 -5.29 -2.85 -6.04
N ALA A 33 -4.07 -2.40 -6.36
CA ALA A 33 -2.94 -3.31 -6.58
C ALA A 33 -2.66 -4.17 -5.34
N HIS A 34 -2.71 -3.58 -4.14
CA HIS A 34 -2.53 -4.32 -2.89
C HIS A 34 -3.64 -5.35 -2.65
N LEU A 35 -4.90 -4.97 -2.87
CA LEU A 35 -6.06 -5.85 -2.68
C LEU A 35 -6.08 -7.01 -3.69
N VAL A 36 -6.01 -6.69 -4.99
CA VAL A 36 -6.09 -7.67 -6.10
C VAL A 36 -4.92 -8.63 -6.07
N SER A 37 -3.73 -8.16 -5.68
CA SER A 37 -2.58 -9.04 -5.55
C SER A 37 -2.61 -9.86 -4.26
N GLY A 38 -3.16 -9.31 -3.17
CA GLY A 38 -3.13 -9.90 -1.83
C GLY A 38 -4.12 -11.03 -1.62
N THR A 39 -5.28 -11.00 -2.28
CA THR A 39 -6.35 -11.99 -2.11
C THR A 39 -6.38 -13.00 -3.27
N PRO A 40 -6.12 -14.29 -3.01
CA PRO A 40 -6.22 -15.34 -4.03
C PRO A 40 -7.70 -15.73 -4.23
N PRO A 41 -8.00 -16.54 -5.27
CA PRO A 41 -9.33 -17.14 -5.41
C PRO A 41 -9.70 -18.02 -4.20
N ILE A 42 -10.97 -17.98 -3.82
CA ILE A 42 -11.54 -18.78 -2.74
C ILE A 42 -11.87 -20.18 -3.26
N SER A 43 -11.43 -21.19 -2.53
CA SER A 43 -11.74 -22.61 -2.76
C SER A 43 -12.87 -23.05 -1.84
N TYR A 44 -14.02 -23.38 -2.43
CA TYR A 44 -15.19 -23.84 -1.68
C TYR A 44 -15.15 -25.35 -1.51
N LEU A 45 -15.01 -25.82 -0.27
CA LEU A 45 -15.02 -27.23 0.11
C LEU A 45 -16.25 -27.61 0.95
N ALA A 46 -17.26 -26.74 0.96
CA ALA A 46 -18.52 -26.92 1.66
C ALA A 46 -19.67 -26.34 0.84
N ASP A 47 -20.88 -26.85 1.09
CA ASP A 47 -22.09 -26.39 0.39
C ASP A 47 -22.47 -24.95 0.76
N SER A 48 -22.13 -24.53 1.98
CA SER A 48 -22.34 -23.15 2.44
C SER A 48 -21.34 -22.19 1.81
N ARG A 49 -21.78 -20.98 1.45
CA ARG A 49 -20.89 -19.89 1.01
C ARG A 49 -20.60 -18.90 2.15
N PRO A 50 -19.39 -18.32 2.23
CA PRO A 50 -19.08 -17.27 3.19
C PRO A 50 -19.96 -16.05 2.94
N LYS A 51 -20.32 -15.35 4.02
CA LYS A 51 -21.02 -14.07 3.89
C LYS A 51 -20.04 -13.03 3.37
N PHE A 52 -20.56 -11.96 2.75
CA PHE A 52 -19.74 -10.87 2.23
C PHE A 52 -18.78 -10.29 3.29
N VAL A 53 -19.25 -10.12 4.53
CA VAL A 53 -18.44 -9.62 5.65
C VAL A 53 -17.28 -10.56 6.01
N ASP A 54 -17.48 -11.87 5.86
CA ASP A 54 -16.42 -12.86 6.09
C ASP A 54 -15.35 -12.77 5.01
N THR A 55 -15.75 -12.53 3.77
CA THR A 55 -14.84 -12.29 2.65
C THR A 55 -14.10 -10.96 2.78
N LEU A 56 -14.76 -9.92 3.30
CA LEU A 56 -14.19 -8.59 3.48
C LEU A 56 -12.93 -8.60 4.35
N CYS A 57 -12.88 -9.51 5.33
CA CYS A 57 -11.74 -9.68 6.24
C CYS A 57 -10.45 -10.11 5.52
N HIS A 58 -10.53 -10.75 4.35
CA HIS A 58 -9.36 -11.09 3.54
C HIS A 58 -8.76 -9.90 2.80
N TYR A 59 -9.56 -8.88 2.50
CA TYR A 59 -9.10 -7.63 1.89
C TYR A 59 -8.45 -6.67 2.89
N ASN A 60 -8.45 -7.00 4.19
CA ASN A 60 -7.74 -6.21 5.20
C ASN A 60 -6.22 -6.30 4.95
N PRO A 61 -5.49 -5.16 4.84
CA PRO A 61 -4.03 -5.17 4.70
C PRO A 61 -3.32 -6.03 5.77
N THR A 62 -3.82 -6.05 7.01
CA THR A 62 -3.30 -6.90 8.08
C THR A 62 -3.40 -8.40 7.73
N SER A 63 -4.50 -8.84 7.11
CA SER A 63 -4.67 -10.23 6.67
C SER A 63 -3.73 -10.57 5.51
N ILE A 64 -3.58 -9.64 4.57
CA ILE A 64 -2.74 -9.82 3.36
C ILE A 64 -1.27 -9.95 3.75
N MET A 65 -0.77 -9.06 4.60
CA MET A 65 0.61 -9.12 5.13
C MET A 65 0.85 -10.40 5.93
N TRP A 66 -0.10 -10.80 6.79
CA TRP A 66 -0.01 -12.07 7.54
C TRP A 66 0.20 -13.24 6.59
N ARG A 67 -0.57 -13.30 5.49
CA ARG A 67 -0.46 -14.35 4.48
C ARG A 67 0.95 -14.40 3.90
N TYR A 68 1.56 -13.27 3.54
CA TYR A 68 2.94 -13.25 3.04
C TYR A 68 3.92 -13.85 4.05
N ALA A 69 3.83 -13.46 5.32
CA ALA A 69 4.68 -14.00 6.37
C ALA A 69 4.44 -15.50 6.58
N ALA A 70 3.18 -15.94 6.62
CA ALA A 70 2.81 -17.32 6.87
C ALA A 70 3.26 -18.27 5.76
N ILE A 71 3.17 -17.85 4.49
CA ILE A 71 3.64 -18.65 3.34
C ILE A 71 5.16 -18.88 3.43
N VAL A 72 5.93 -17.83 3.69
CA VAL A 72 7.40 -17.94 3.82
C VAL A 72 7.78 -18.77 5.05
N ASP A 73 7.11 -18.53 6.18
CA ASP A 73 7.33 -19.30 7.41
C ASP A 73 7.09 -20.79 7.18
N ARG A 74 5.98 -21.15 6.52
CA ARG A 74 5.65 -22.53 6.17
C ARG A 74 6.70 -23.13 5.23
N ARG A 75 7.14 -22.38 4.22
CA ARG A 75 8.21 -22.83 3.31
C ARG A 75 9.52 -23.13 4.04
N LEU A 76 9.91 -22.30 5.00
CA LEU A 76 11.12 -22.47 5.80
C LEU A 76 11.05 -23.65 6.76
N ARG A 77 9.82 -24.07 7.13
CA ARG A 77 9.57 -25.24 8.00
C ARG A 77 9.35 -26.54 7.23
N ALA A 78 9.07 -26.47 5.92
CA ALA A 78 8.86 -27.63 5.08
C ALA A 78 10.14 -28.48 4.93
N THR A 79 10.06 -29.77 5.22
CA THR A 79 11.12 -30.75 4.98
C THR A 79 11.13 -31.18 3.51
N LYS A 80 9.94 -31.33 2.92
CA LYS A 80 9.71 -31.52 1.49
C LYS A 80 8.74 -30.44 1.02
N TRP A 81 9.05 -29.82 -0.13
CA TRP A 81 8.22 -28.76 -0.70
C TRP A 81 7.79 -29.17 -2.11
N THR A 82 6.57 -29.69 -2.20
CA THR A 82 5.96 -30.19 -3.43
C THR A 82 5.06 -29.13 -4.07
N PRO A 83 4.70 -29.27 -5.37
CA PRO A 83 3.73 -28.38 -6.00
C PRO A 83 2.36 -28.39 -5.32
N ASN A 84 1.98 -29.50 -4.67
CA ASN A 84 0.77 -29.55 -3.85
C ASN A 84 0.89 -28.66 -2.61
N ASP A 85 2.01 -28.74 -1.90
CA ASP A 85 2.23 -27.91 -0.71
C ASP A 85 2.16 -26.43 -1.07
N LEU A 86 2.69 -26.06 -2.24
CA LEU A 86 2.60 -24.73 -2.80
C LEU A 86 1.14 -24.31 -3.09
N ALA A 87 0.37 -25.15 -3.78
CA ALA A 87 -1.03 -24.87 -4.11
C ALA A 87 -1.89 -24.70 -2.85
N ALA A 88 -1.84 -25.68 -1.93
CA ALA A 88 -2.64 -25.68 -0.72
C ALA A 88 -2.26 -24.54 0.24
N THR A 89 -0.98 -24.14 0.25
CA THR A 89 -0.52 -22.99 1.04
C THR A 89 -1.01 -21.65 0.50
N ASN A 90 -1.24 -21.56 -0.82
CA ASN A 90 -1.76 -20.33 -1.43
C ASN A 90 -3.29 -20.25 -1.45
N ALA A 91 -3.99 -21.39 -1.37
CA ALA A 91 -5.44 -21.44 -1.38
C ALA A 91 -6.09 -20.89 -0.10
N LEU A 92 -7.26 -20.29 -0.27
CA LEU A 92 -8.16 -19.96 0.84
C LEU A 92 -9.30 -20.98 0.85
N PHE A 93 -9.32 -21.87 1.85
CA PHE A 93 -10.36 -22.87 1.94
C PHE A 93 -11.52 -22.40 2.81
N TRP A 94 -12.71 -22.43 2.23
CA TRP A 94 -13.95 -22.33 2.96
C TRP A 94 -14.49 -23.73 3.26
N THR A 95 -14.59 -24.06 4.54
CA THR A 95 -15.04 -25.36 5.04
C THR A 95 -16.36 -25.24 5.81
N THR A 96 -16.94 -26.35 6.25
CA THR A 96 -18.14 -26.37 7.10
C THR A 96 -17.95 -25.64 8.42
N LYS A 97 -16.70 -25.53 8.91
CA LYS A 97 -16.31 -24.78 10.11
C LYS A 97 -15.88 -23.33 9.82
N GLY A 98 -15.98 -22.89 8.56
CA GLY A 98 -15.55 -21.57 8.09
C GLY A 98 -14.16 -21.59 7.46
N TRP A 99 -13.44 -20.47 7.56
CA TRP A 99 -12.10 -20.31 6.98
C TRP A 99 -11.08 -21.26 7.62
N ASN A 100 -10.42 -22.07 6.78
CA ASN A 100 -9.33 -22.94 7.21
C ASN A 100 -8.10 -22.76 6.30
N GLY A 101 -6.95 -22.50 6.92
CA GLY A 101 -5.66 -22.36 6.23
C GLY A 101 -4.57 -23.22 6.85
N ASP A 102 -4.95 -24.20 7.68
CA ASP A 102 -4.03 -25.02 8.46
C ASP A 102 -3.19 -25.95 7.57
N GLU A 103 -2.06 -26.41 8.10
CA GLU A 103 -1.19 -27.36 7.40
C GLU A 103 -1.88 -28.69 7.08
N SER A 104 -2.88 -29.12 7.86
CA SER A 104 -3.65 -30.33 7.56
C SER A 104 -4.42 -30.23 6.23
N MET A 105 -4.76 -29.00 5.79
CA MET A 105 -5.47 -28.78 4.53
C MET A 105 -4.66 -29.21 3.31
N VAL A 106 -3.33 -29.32 3.41
CA VAL A 106 -2.49 -29.88 2.34
C VAL A 106 -2.89 -31.32 2.01
N ILE A 107 -3.27 -32.08 3.03
CA ILE A 107 -3.70 -33.48 2.91
C ILE A 107 -5.20 -33.53 2.66
N SER A 108 -5.99 -32.83 3.48
CA SER A 108 -7.46 -32.90 3.43
C SER A 108 -8.07 -32.33 2.15
N ALA A 109 -7.43 -31.33 1.53
CA ALA A 109 -7.89 -30.76 0.26
C ALA A 109 -7.33 -31.50 -0.97
N ALA A 110 -6.41 -32.46 -0.80
CA ALA A 110 -5.80 -33.18 -1.91
C ALA A 110 -6.80 -33.86 -2.87
N PRO A 111 -7.89 -34.49 -2.39
CA PRO A 111 -8.87 -35.14 -3.28
C PRO A 111 -9.69 -34.17 -4.15
N TYR A 112 -9.83 -32.90 -3.76
CA TYR A 112 -10.67 -31.90 -4.45
C TYR A 112 -9.91 -31.07 -5.46
N ARG A 113 -8.66 -31.42 -5.71
CA ARG A 113 -7.74 -30.65 -6.54
C ARG A 113 -8.01 -30.93 -8.02
N VAL A 114 -8.20 -29.86 -8.79
CA VAL A 114 -8.37 -29.93 -10.25
C VAL A 114 -7.11 -29.48 -10.98
N GLN A 115 -6.42 -28.47 -10.44
CA GLN A 115 -5.22 -27.90 -11.06
C GLN A 115 -4.13 -27.69 -10.01
N THR A 116 -2.91 -28.08 -10.38
CA THR A 116 -1.69 -27.77 -9.62
C THR A 116 -0.70 -26.97 -10.44
N PRO A 117 0.12 -26.15 -9.77
CA PRO A 117 1.24 -25.51 -10.43
C PRO A 117 2.21 -26.58 -10.93
N GLN A 118 2.83 -26.35 -12.09
CA GLN A 118 3.80 -27.28 -12.66
C GLN A 118 5.12 -27.30 -11.88
N LYS A 119 5.43 -26.20 -11.19
CA LYS A 119 6.67 -25.99 -10.44
C LYS A 119 6.39 -25.71 -8.98
N THR A 120 7.44 -25.82 -8.17
CA THR A 120 7.44 -25.51 -6.73
C THR A 120 7.70 -24.03 -6.42
N HIS A 121 7.81 -23.21 -7.47
CA HIS A 121 8.01 -21.77 -7.44
C HIS A 121 7.20 -21.12 -8.57
N VAL A 122 7.01 -19.81 -8.47
CA VAL A 122 6.26 -19.00 -9.42
C VAL A 122 7.02 -18.88 -10.75
N ASP A 123 6.30 -18.99 -11.86
CA ASP A 123 6.87 -18.74 -13.18
C ASP A 123 7.15 -17.25 -13.41
N ILE A 124 8.29 -16.96 -14.04
CA ILE A 124 8.77 -15.59 -14.30
C ILE A 124 7.77 -14.80 -15.15
N PHE A 125 7.07 -15.47 -16.07
CA PHE A 125 6.07 -14.85 -16.94
C PHE A 125 4.64 -15.22 -16.53
N SER A 126 4.33 -15.05 -15.23
CA SER A 126 2.99 -15.30 -14.68
C SER A 126 2.27 -14.00 -14.32
N ALA A 127 0.94 -14.05 -14.25
CA ALA A 127 0.13 -12.93 -13.73
C ALA A 127 0.54 -12.55 -12.30
N THR A 128 0.97 -13.52 -11.49
CA THR A 128 1.39 -13.28 -10.11
C THR A 128 2.74 -12.57 -10.02
N MET A 129 3.67 -12.85 -10.94
CA MET A 129 4.93 -12.10 -11.07
C MET A 129 4.64 -10.66 -11.47
N LEU A 130 3.78 -10.42 -12.47
CA LEU A 130 3.37 -9.08 -12.89
C LEU A 130 2.72 -8.29 -11.73
N LYS A 131 1.79 -8.89 -10.98
CA LYS A 131 1.19 -8.30 -9.77
C LYS A 131 2.26 -7.89 -8.76
N THR A 132 3.24 -8.77 -8.54
CA THR A 132 4.35 -8.51 -7.61
C THR A 132 5.24 -7.37 -8.09
N LEU A 133 5.55 -7.31 -9.40
CA LEU A 133 6.33 -6.22 -10.00
C LEU A 133 5.62 -4.87 -9.81
N ILE A 134 4.32 -4.79 -10.11
CA ILE A 134 3.53 -3.56 -9.96
C ILE A 134 3.55 -3.07 -8.51
N VAL A 135 3.24 -3.95 -7.56
CA VAL A 135 3.22 -3.60 -6.13
C VAL A 135 4.61 -3.19 -5.64
N SER A 136 5.67 -3.85 -6.13
CA SER A 136 7.04 -3.53 -5.75
C SER A 136 7.48 -2.17 -6.28
N LEU A 137 7.17 -1.85 -7.55
CA LEU A 137 7.48 -0.54 -8.13
C LEU A 137 6.73 0.59 -7.42
N GLN A 138 5.45 0.38 -7.10
CA GLN A 138 4.67 1.34 -6.30
C GLN A 138 5.28 1.53 -4.91
N GLY A 139 5.69 0.44 -4.25
CA GLY A 139 6.33 0.50 -2.94
C GLY A 139 7.69 1.20 -2.95
N VAL A 140 8.53 0.96 -3.97
CA VAL A 140 9.82 1.65 -4.13
C VAL A 140 9.61 3.14 -4.40
N SER A 141 8.65 3.50 -5.26
CA SER A 141 8.30 4.90 -5.54
C SER A 141 7.84 5.64 -4.28
N ALA A 142 6.94 5.00 -3.50
CA ALA A 142 6.47 5.55 -2.24
C ALA A 142 7.61 5.70 -1.23
N LEU A 143 8.48 4.69 -1.09
CA LEU A 143 9.65 4.72 -0.21
C LEU A 143 10.62 5.84 -0.59
N TYR A 144 10.90 6.00 -1.89
CA TYR A 144 11.77 7.07 -2.40
C TYR A 144 11.20 8.45 -2.06
N SER A 145 9.91 8.67 -2.30
CA SER A 145 9.23 9.94 -2.03
C SER A 145 9.25 10.28 -0.54
N ILE A 146 8.97 9.28 0.30
CA ILE A 146 8.99 9.37 1.75
C ILE A 146 10.39 9.72 2.27
N VAL A 147 11.43 9.01 1.81
CA VAL A 147 12.81 9.22 2.25
C VAL A 147 13.31 10.59 1.79
N GLY A 148 13.01 10.98 0.55
CA GLY A 148 13.34 12.30 0.01
C GLY A 148 12.68 13.45 0.78
N GLY A 149 11.45 13.24 1.25
CA GLY A 149 10.75 14.18 2.14
C GLY A 149 11.38 14.28 3.54
N LEU A 150 11.93 13.18 4.07
CA LEU A 150 12.63 13.17 5.36
C LEU A 150 14.02 13.82 5.31
N THR A 151 14.76 13.61 4.21
CA THR A 151 16.11 14.15 4.04
C THR A 151 16.13 15.59 3.52
N GLY A 152 14.96 16.17 3.22
CA GLY A 152 14.85 17.50 2.62
C GLY A 152 15.43 17.58 1.21
N SER A 153 15.62 16.43 0.55
CA SER A 153 16.21 16.36 -0.81
C SER A 153 15.19 16.69 -1.91
N ILE A 154 13.90 16.71 -1.58
CA ILE A 154 12.82 17.13 -2.46
C ILE A 154 12.34 18.52 -1.99
N PRO A 155 12.54 19.59 -2.79
CA PRO A 155 12.28 20.97 -2.37
C PRO A 155 10.79 21.35 -2.28
N ASP A 156 9.89 20.53 -2.83
CA ASP A 156 8.47 20.86 -2.91
C ASP A 156 7.65 19.86 -2.08
N GLY A 157 7.05 20.34 -0.99
CA GLY A 157 6.06 19.57 -0.22
C GLY A 157 6.68 18.50 0.68
N GLY A 158 7.25 18.94 1.80
CA GLY A 158 7.53 18.03 2.91
C GLY A 158 6.28 17.25 3.34
N LEU A 159 6.48 16.15 4.09
CA LEU A 159 5.44 15.22 4.59
C LEU A 159 4.27 15.87 5.35
N ALA A 160 4.35 17.16 5.63
CA ALA A 160 3.29 17.96 6.23
C ALA A 160 2.10 18.19 5.28
N GLY A 161 2.31 18.21 3.94
CA GLY A 161 1.32 18.59 2.93
C GLY A 161 0.86 17.45 2.03
N LEU A 162 0.50 16.29 2.58
CA LEU A 162 0.08 15.12 1.78
C LEU A 162 -1.17 15.47 0.96
N GLY A 163 -1.05 15.38 -0.36
CA GLY A 163 -2.17 15.46 -1.30
C GLY A 163 -2.92 14.13 -1.41
N LEU A 164 -4.09 14.16 -2.04
CA LEU A 164 -4.96 12.99 -2.29
C LEU A 164 -4.22 11.83 -2.96
N ASP A 165 -3.30 12.14 -3.88
CA ASP A 165 -2.44 11.19 -4.59
C ASP A 165 -1.49 10.39 -3.69
N THR A 166 -1.12 10.94 -2.53
CA THR A 166 -0.12 10.35 -1.63
C THR A 166 -0.69 9.59 -0.43
N ILE A 167 -2.01 9.60 -0.23
CA ILE A 167 -2.66 8.97 0.95
C ILE A 167 -2.26 7.51 1.13
N PHE A 168 -2.19 6.74 0.03
CA PHE A 168 -1.88 5.31 0.07
C PHE A 168 -0.39 4.98 -0.06
N PHE A 169 0.51 5.97 0.02
CA PHE A 169 1.95 5.72 -0.04
C PHE A 169 2.44 4.79 1.09
N PRO A 170 1.99 4.94 2.35
CA PRO A 170 2.35 3.98 3.39
C PRO A 170 1.87 2.56 3.07
N LEU A 171 0.67 2.41 2.48
CA LEU A 171 0.18 1.10 2.03
C LEU A 171 1.02 0.51 0.88
N ALA A 172 1.44 1.34 -0.08
CA ALA A 172 2.34 0.93 -1.15
C ALA A 172 3.68 0.43 -0.59
N MET A 173 4.25 1.15 0.38
CA MET A 173 5.50 0.77 1.06
C MET A 173 5.35 -0.57 1.80
N ILE A 174 4.24 -0.78 2.51
CA ILE A 174 3.91 -2.07 3.13
C ILE A 174 3.84 -3.20 2.08
N GLY A 175 3.40 -2.87 0.86
CA GLY A 175 3.37 -3.79 -0.28
C GLY A 175 4.74 -4.43 -0.59
N LEU A 176 5.86 -3.80 -0.24
CA LEU A 176 7.20 -4.37 -0.44
C LEU A 176 7.41 -5.67 0.34
N LEU A 177 6.68 -5.88 1.45
CA LEU A 177 6.75 -7.14 2.21
C LEU A 177 6.26 -8.35 1.39
N ARG A 178 5.53 -8.11 0.30
CA ARG A 178 5.17 -9.16 -0.68
C ARG A 178 6.42 -9.81 -1.28
N LEU A 179 7.52 -9.07 -1.46
CA LEU A 179 8.77 -9.58 -2.06
C LEU A 179 9.33 -10.77 -1.28
N CYS A 180 9.14 -10.80 0.04
CA CYS A 180 9.57 -11.93 0.87
C CYS A 180 8.91 -13.25 0.44
N ALA A 181 7.66 -13.19 -0.02
CA ALA A 181 6.86 -14.35 -0.41
C ALA A 181 6.76 -14.55 -1.94
N ALA A 182 7.31 -13.63 -2.73
CA ALA A 182 7.09 -13.54 -4.18
C ALA A 182 7.37 -14.84 -4.94
N THR A 183 8.41 -15.57 -4.56
CA THR A 183 8.81 -16.84 -5.18
C THR A 183 7.83 -17.99 -4.94
N TRP A 184 6.96 -17.87 -3.94
CA TRP A 184 6.00 -18.89 -3.52
C TRP A 184 4.55 -18.41 -3.56
N LEU A 185 4.28 -17.23 -4.10
CA LEU A 185 2.93 -16.71 -4.32
C LEU A 185 2.42 -17.11 -5.69
N THR A 186 1.54 -18.10 -5.76
CA THR A 186 0.91 -18.53 -7.03
C THR A 186 -0.61 -18.43 -6.93
N GLU A 187 -1.26 -18.29 -8.09
CA GLU A 187 -2.70 -18.40 -8.28
C GLU A 187 -3.05 -19.53 -9.26
N ASP A 188 -2.05 -20.32 -9.69
CA ASP A 188 -2.18 -21.39 -10.69
C ASP A 188 -2.64 -22.70 -10.04
N PHE A 189 -3.73 -22.63 -9.28
CA PHE A 189 -4.34 -23.77 -8.62
C PHE A 189 -5.85 -23.65 -8.65
N ALA A 190 -6.52 -24.80 -8.65
CA ALA A 190 -7.97 -24.86 -8.59
C ALA A 190 -8.38 -26.05 -7.73
N TYR A 191 -9.29 -25.81 -6.80
CA TYR A 191 -9.96 -26.83 -6.02
C TYR A 191 -11.46 -26.77 -6.33
N PHE A 192 -12.05 -27.92 -6.62
CA PHE A 192 -13.46 -28.05 -6.96
C PHE A 192 -14.10 -29.10 -6.06
N TYR A 193 -15.22 -28.71 -5.45
CA TYR A 193 -16.09 -29.62 -4.74
C TYR A 193 -17.23 -30.06 -5.68
N PRO A 194 -17.25 -31.32 -6.13
CA PRO A 194 -18.34 -31.82 -6.98
C PRO A 194 -19.60 -32.02 -6.14
N ALA A 195 -20.44 -31.00 -6.05
CA ALA A 195 -21.73 -31.06 -5.37
C ALA A 195 -22.72 -32.05 -6.04
N GLU A 196 -22.47 -32.46 -7.29
CA GLU A 196 -23.35 -33.35 -8.07
C GLU A 196 -23.18 -34.85 -7.76
N SER A 197 -22.10 -35.28 -7.08
CA SER A 197 -21.91 -36.69 -6.73
C SER A 197 -22.87 -37.20 -5.63
N LEU A 198 -23.59 -36.30 -4.96
CA LEU A 198 -24.60 -36.59 -3.94
C LEU A 198 -26.02 -36.84 -4.49
N ARG A 199 -26.25 -36.69 -5.80
CA ARG A 199 -27.56 -36.95 -6.44
C ARG A 199 -27.63 -38.28 -7.21
N GLY A 200 -26.57 -39.07 -7.22
CA GLY A 200 -26.59 -40.44 -7.75
C GLY A 200 -27.22 -41.44 -6.77
N PRO A 201 -27.81 -42.55 -7.25
CA PRO A 201 -28.38 -43.56 -6.38
C PRO A 201 -27.30 -44.12 -5.46
N VAL A 202 -27.62 -44.17 -4.16
CA VAL A 202 -26.76 -44.59 -3.04
C VAL A 202 -26.07 -45.93 -3.35
N ARG A 203 -24.84 -45.87 -3.87
CA ARG A 203 -23.87 -46.97 -3.73
C ARG A 203 -23.08 -46.71 -2.46
N HIS A 204 -23.00 -47.74 -1.61
CA HIS A 204 -22.37 -47.74 -0.29
C HIS A 204 -21.00 -47.03 -0.32
N THR A 205 -21.02 -45.75 0.04
CA THR A 205 -19.85 -44.90 0.21
C THR A 205 -19.62 -44.79 1.70
N SER A 206 -18.60 -45.50 2.20
CA SER A 206 -18.11 -45.31 3.56
C SER A 206 -17.51 -43.91 3.65
N THR A 207 -18.25 -42.97 4.24
CA THR A 207 -17.83 -41.59 4.48
C THR A 207 -16.88 -41.56 5.66
N VAL A 208 -15.58 -41.60 5.40
CA VAL A 208 -14.57 -41.30 6.42
C VAL A 208 -14.46 -39.78 6.51
N LYS A 209 -14.86 -39.21 7.65
CA LYS A 209 -14.69 -37.78 7.94
C LYS A 209 -13.26 -37.55 8.46
N ALA A 210 -12.39 -36.98 7.63
CA ALA A 210 -11.17 -36.33 8.10
C ALA A 210 -11.43 -34.82 8.13
N ASP A 211 -11.33 -34.19 9.30
CA ASP A 211 -11.58 -32.76 9.51
C ASP A 211 -12.94 -32.24 8.97
N ASP A 212 -14.00 -33.05 9.04
CA ASP A 212 -15.37 -32.74 8.57
C ASP A 212 -15.50 -32.38 7.08
N ILE A 213 -14.50 -32.78 6.29
CA ILE A 213 -14.55 -32.79 4.83
C ILE A 213 -15.00 -34.20 4.40
N PRO A 214 -16.06 -34.34 3.57
CA PRO A 214 -16.58 -35.65 3.19
C PRO A 214 -15.64 -36.33 2.19
N LEU A 215 -14.70 -37.15 2.68
CA LEU A 215 -13.78 -37.89 1.83
C LEU A 215 -14.58 -38.95 1.04
N PHE A 216 -14.70 -38.77 -0.27
CA PHE A 216 -15.35 -39.74 -1.14
C PHE A 216 -14.38 -40.89 -1.41
N VAL A 217 -14.61 -42.04 -0.78
CA VAL A 217 -13.98 -43.31 -1.16
C VAL A 217 -14.96 -44.05 -2.04
N THR A 218 -14.86 -43.88 -3.35
CA THR A 218 -15.58 -44.72 -4.33
C THR A 218 -14.80 -46.02 -4.50
N THR A 219 -15.38 -47.13 -4.04
CA THR A 219 -14.83 -48.49 -4.11
C THR A 219 -14.69 -49.05 -5.53
N ASP A 220 -15.29 -48.41 -6.54
CA ASP A 220 -15.35 -48.92 -7.92
C ASP A 220 -14.27 -48.36 -8.88
N ASP A 221 -13.53 -47.31 -8.50
CA ASP A 221 -12.40 -46.78 -9.29
C ASP A 221 -11.11 -46.88 -8.47
N MET A 222 -10.71 -48.11 -8.14
CA MET A 222 -9.40 -48.40 -7.58
C MET A 222 -8.31 -48.18 -8.63
N ASP A 223 -8.02 -46.92 -8.94
CA ASP A 223 -6.73 -46.55 -9.48
C ASP A 223 -5.70 -46.79 -8.37
N PRO A 224 -4.70 -47.68 -8.54
CA PRO A 224 -3.73 -48.04 -7.50
C PRO A 224 -2.89 -46.85 -6.99
N TRP A 225 -2.98 -45.71 -7.68
CA TRP A 225 -2.30 -44.45 -7.36
C TRP A 225 -3.12 -43.49 -6.49
N LEU A 226 -4.44 -43.70 -6.35
CA LEU A 226 -5.34 -42.91 -5.50
C LEU A 226 -5.50 -43.49 -4.09
N THR A 227 -5.02 -44.72 -3.86
CA THR A 227 -5.04 -45.42 -2.56
C THR A 227 -3.76 -45.26 -1.75
N ALA A 228 -2.85 -44.36 -2.15
CA ALA A 228 -1.81 -43.91 -1.25
C ALA A 228 -2.47 -43.20 -0.07
N THR A 229 -2.69 -43.95 1.02
CA THR A 229 -2.97 -43.41 2.34
C THR A 229 -2.02 -42.24 2.55
N PRO A 230 -2.52 -41.01 2.75
CA PRO A 230 -1.63 -39.86 2.88
C PRO A 230 -0.66 -40.18 4.01
N SER A 231 0.62 -40.28 3.68
CA SER A 231 1.65 -40.57 4.66
C SER A 231 1.52 -39.51 5.76
N THR A 232 1.19 -39.98 6.95
CA THR A 232 0.92 -39.18 8.16
C THR A 232 2.15 -38.46 8.71
N GLU A 233 3.23 -38.40 7.93
CA GLU A 233 4.38 -37.59 8.25
C GLU A 233 4.08 -36.16 7.86
N THR A 234 3.73 -35.34 8.85
CA THR A 234 3.64 -33.89 8.69
C THR A 234 4.94 -33.38 8.07
N SER A 235 4.91 -32.98 6.80
CA SER A 235 6.06 -32.44 6.05
C SER A 235 6.60 -31.14 6.67
N PHE A 236 5.94 -30.60 7.70
CA PHE A 236 6.30 -29.34 8.33
C PHE A 236 6.88 -29.56 9.72
N ARG A 237 8.03 -28.94 9.97
CA ARG A 237 8.61 -28.84 11.31
C ARG A 237 7.76 -27.91 12.18
N ALA A 238 7.77 -28.18 13.48
CA ALA A 238 7.10 -27.34 14.46
C ALA A 238 7.59 -25.87 14.40
N PRO A 239 6.69 -24.89 14.59
CA PRO A 239 6.99 -23.47 14.60
C PRO A 239 8.21 -23.04 15.42
N ASN A 240 8.44 -23.67 16.57
CA ASN A 240 9.47 -23.27 17.52
C ASN A 240 10.77 -24.10 17.39
N SER A 241 10.80 -25.13 16.54
CA SER A 241 11.98 -26.01 16.40
C SER A 241 12.90 -25.62 15.24
N SER A 242 12.48 -24.68 14.39
CA SER A 242 13.28 -24.22 13.24
C SER A 242 13.89 -22.84 13.50
N LEU A 243 15.21 -22.79 13.67
CA LEU A 243 15.97 -21.54 13.81
C LEU A 243 15.71 -20.59 12.64
N LYS A 244 15.59 -21.12 11.42
CA LYS A 244 15.32 -20.33 10.20
C LYS A 244 13.98 -19.61 10.27
N SER A 245 12.95 -20.32 10.74
CA SER A 245 11.61 -19.77 10.95
C SER A 245 11.60 -18.72 12.06
N CYS A 246 12.28 -18.97 13.17
CA CYS A 246 12.43 -17.99 14.25
C CYS A 246 13.14 -16.71 13.78
N ALA A 247 14.25 -16.85 13.06
CA ALA A 247 15.00 -15.72 12.50
C ALA A 247 14.13 -14.91 11.52
N PHE A 248 13.40 -15.58 10.62
CA PHE A 248 12.49 -14.93 9.67
C PHE A 248 11.36 -14.17 10.37
N ARG A 249 10.69 -14.78 11.36
CA ARG A 249 9.61 -14.12 12.13
C ARG A 249 10.10 -12.89 12.86
N THR A 250 11.28 -12.98 13.48
CA THR A 250 11.91 -11.85 14.19
C THR A 250 12.24 -10.74 13.19
N PHE A 251 12.87 -11.06 12.06
CA PHE A 251 13.16 -10.10 11.00
C PHE A 251 11.89 -9.44 10.46
N TYR A 252 10.86 -10.22 10.15
CA TYR A 252 9.59 -9.71 9.62
C TYR A 252 8.88 -8.78 10.62
N LEU A 253 8.88 -9.13 11.91
CA LEU A 253 8.38 -8.25 12.98
C LEU A 253 9.20 -6.97 13.09
N LEU A 254 10.53 -7.04 13.03
CA LEU A 254 11.38 -5.85 13.07
C LEU A 254 11.08 -4.91 11.91
N VAL A 255 10.86 -5.43 10.70
CA VAL A 255 10.44 -4.61 9.55
C VAL A 255 9.06 -4.00 9.79
N CYS A 256 8.08 -4.77 10.28
CA CYS A 256 6.75 -4.24 10.60
C CYS A 256 6.79 -3.14 11.67
N MET A 257 7.60 -3.33 12.72
CA MET A 257 7.82 -2.33 13.77
C MET A 257 8.53 -1.09 13.23
N GLY A 258 9.53 -1.25 12.34
CA GLY A 258 10.17 -0.13 11.65
C GLY A 258 9.18 0.68 10.81
N LEU A 259 8.25 0.00 10.12
CA LEU A 259 7.16 0.66 9.40
C LEU A 259 6.17 1.37 10.33
N CYS A 260 5.98 0.91 11.59
CA CYS A 260 5.15 1.60 12.59
C CYS A 260 5.79 2.90 13.08
N VAL A 261 7.12 2.95 13.18
CA VAL A 261 7.84 4.16 13.63
C VAL A 261 7.68 5.29 12.63
N PHE A 262 7.55 4.98 11.34
CA PHE A 262 7.44 5.98 10.29
C PHE A 262 6.24 6.95 10.46
N PRO A 263 4.97 6.51 10.53
CA PRO A 263 3.84 7.42 10.74
C PRO A 263 3.86 8.08 12.12
N LEU A 264 4.52 7.49 13.13
CA LEU A 264 4.74 8.14 14.42
C LEU A 264 5.68 9.35 14.30
N ILE A 265 6.79 9.21 13.55
CA ILE A 265 7.67 10.35 13.24
C ILE A 265 6.92 11.43 12.47
N MET A 266 5.97 11.05 11.60
CA MET A 266 5.16 12.02 10.87
C MET A 266 4.18 12.77 11.76
N THR A 267 3.67 12.16 12.81
CA THR A 267 2.64 12.76 13.67
C THR A 267 3.18 13.46 14.91
N VAL A 268 4.40 13.10 15.34
CA VAL A 268 5.04 13.68 16.53
C VAL A 268 5.99 14.81 16.13
N PRO A 269 5.80 16.04 16.64
CA PRO A 269 6.69 17.16 16.34
C PRO A 269 8.10 16.91 16.91
N LYS A 270 9.14 17.29 16.15
CA LYS A 270 10.55 17.27 16.61
C LYS A 270 10.77 18.37 17.66
N SER A 271 11.66 18.14 18.62
CA SER A 271 11.78 18.91 19.87
C SER A 271 11.94 20.43 19.73
N ASP A 272 12.41 20.91 18.58
CA ASP A 272 12.77 22.32 18.37
C ASP A 272 11.94 23.03 17.29
N VAL A 273 10.92 22.37 16.71
CA VAL A 273 10.13 22.94 15.60
C VAL A 273 8.63 22.75 15.85
N VAL A 274 7.85 23.83 15.77
CA VAL A 274 6.38 23.77 15.76
C VAL A 274 5.95 23.01 14.50
N GLY A 275 5.34 21.84 14.69
CA GLY A 275 4.84 21.03 13.59
C GLY A 275 3.52 21.61 13.05
N TYR A 276 3.54 22.08 11.80
CA TYR A 276 2.34 22.46 11.06
C TYR A 276 1.86 21.26 10.25
N TYR A 277 0.61 20.87 10.42
CA TYR A 277 0.00 19.75 9.70
C TYR A 277 -1.36 20.13 9.14
N SER A 278 -1.65 19.68 7.92
CA SER A 278 -3.02 19.67 7.43
C SER A 278 -3.83 18.58 8.15
N VAL A 279 -5.15 18.74 8.21
CA VAL A 279 -6.06 17.72 8.75
C VAL A 279 -5.86 16.37 8.05
N THR A 280 -5.71 16.38 6.72
CA THR A 280 -5.44 15.18 5.92
C THR A 280 -4.16 14.48 6.36
N SER A 281 -3.03 15.18 6.41
CA SER A 281 -1.74 14.58 6.79
C SER A 281 -1.77 14.01 8.20
N PHE A 282 -2.40 14.73 9.14
CA PHE A 282 -2.58 14.28 10.52
C PHE A 282 -3.45 13.01 10.60
N LEU A 283 -4.62 13.00 9.95
CA LEU A 283 -5.52 11.84 9.94
C LEU A 283 -4.89 10.62 9.30
N VAL A 284 -4.16 10.79 8.19
CA VAL A 284 -3.40 9.72 7.52
C VAL A 284 -2.34 9.16 8.47
N GLY A 285 -1.58 10.03 9.13
CA GLY A 285 -0.57 9.64 10.10
C GLY A 285 -1.15 8.85 11.28
N VAL A 286 -2.26 9.31 11.86
CA VAL A 286 -2.96 8.60 12.96
C VAL A 286 -3.51 7.26 12.47
N PHE A 287 -4.17 7.24 11.30
CA PHE A 287 -4.75 6.03 10.71
C PHE A 287 -3.71 4.93 10.52
N TYR A 288 -2.59 5.25 9.85
CA TYR A 288 -1.53 4.27 9.63
C TYR A 288 -0.80 3.90 10.91
N SER A 289 -0.63 4.82 11.87
CA SER A 289 -0.05 4.50 13.18
C SER A 289 -0.88 3.46 13.93
N VAL A 290 -2.21 3.65 14.00
CA VAL A 290 -3.13 2.71 14.65
C VAL A 290 -3.17 1.38 13.92
N CYS A 291 -3.36 1.40 12.59
CA CYS A 291 -3.44 0.20 11.76
C CYS A 291 -2.17 -0.66 11.86
N LEU A 292 -0.99 -0.04 11.72
CA LEU A 292 0.29 -0.75 11.78
C LEU A 292 0.61 -1.24 13.20
N SER A 293 0.29 -0.47 14.23
CA SER A 293 0.50 -0.88 15.62
C SER A 293 -0.37 -2.09 15.98
N LEU A 294 -1.65 -2.06 15.63
CA LEU A 294 -2.56 -3.20 15.83
C LEU A 294 -2.10 -4.43 15.04
N SER A 295 -1.69 -4.25 13.78
CA SER A 295 -1.16 -5.33 12.95
C SER A 295 0.08 -5.97 13.58
N SER A 296 1.05 -5.14 14.00
CA SER A 296 2.29 -5.61 14.62
C SER A 296 2.03 -6.30 15.95
N PHE A 297 1.09 -5.80 16.76
CA PHE A 297 0.66 -6.46 18.00
C PHE A 297 0.08 -7.84 17.75
N VAL A 298 -0.83 -7.96 16.76
CA VAL A 298 -1.44 -9.24 16.39
C VAL A 298 -0.38 -10.22 15.88
N TYR A 299 0.58 -9.76 15.07
CA TYR A 299 1.66 -10.61 14.57
C TYR A 299 2.57 -11.08 15.70
N ALA A 300 3.00 -10.17 16.58
CA ALA A 300 3.83 -10.49 17.72
C ALA A 300 3.15 -11.53 18.61
N PHE A 301 1.85 -11.34 18.92
CA PHE A 301 1.07 -12.27 19.72
C PHE A 301 1.03 -13.68 19.13
N TYR A 302 0.75 -13.82 17.82
CA TYR A 302 0.67 -15.14 17.19
C TYR A 302 2.04 -15.78 16.92
N PHE A 303 3.07 -14.98 16.63
CA PHE A 303 4.43 -15.48 16.45
C PHE A 303 5.01 -16.01 17.76
N VAL A 304 4.82 -15.31 18.88
CA VAL A 304 5.25 -15.75 20.22
C VAL A 304 4.51 -17.03 20.63
N ARG A 305 3.21 -17.14 20.31
CA ARG A 305 2.43 -18.36 20.58
C ARG A 305 2.72 -19.50 19.61
N GLY A 306 3.55 -19.31 18.60
CA GLY A 306 3.85 -20.32 17.59
C GLY A 306 2.63 -20.73 16.75
N LYS A 307 1.59 -19.90 16.65
CA LYS A 307 0.36 -20.20 15.91
C LYS A 307 0.44 -19.75 14.44
N THR A 308 1.55 -20.02 13.78
CA THR A 308 1.79 -19.71 12.35
C THR A 308 1.59 -20.94 11.45
N THR A 309 0.94 -21.98 11.98
CA THR A 309 0.59 -23.20 11.22
C THR A 309 -0.50 -22.94 10.18
N THR A 310 -1.09 -21.75 10.18
CA THR A 310 -2.20 -21.36 9.30
C THR A 310 -1.82 -20.17 8.43
N THR A 311 -2.15 -20.22 7.14
CA THR A 311 -1.92 -19.11 6.18
C THR A 311 -2.95 -18.01 6.30
N ILE A 312 -4.05 -18.29 6.99
CA ILE A 312 -5.11 -17.34 7.31
C ILE A 312 -4.88 -16.82 8.73
N ILE A 313 -5.13 -15.54 8.98
CA ILE A 313 -4.95 -14.98 10.31
C ILE A 313 -5.93 -15.67 11.30
N PRO A 314 -5.48 -16.22 12.44
CA PRO A 314 -6.36 -17.05 13.28
C PRO A 314 -7.60 -16.33 13.83
N CYS A 315 -7.56 -15.00 13.94
CA CYS A 315 -8.69 -14.19 14.38
C CYS A 315 -9.65 -13.79 13.27
N ILE A 316 -9.48 -14.23 12.02
CA ILE A 316 -10.25 -13.71 10.87
C ILE A 316 -11.77 -13.83 11.05
N SER A 317 -12.22 -14.94 11.64
CA SER A 317 -13.64 -15.23 11.84
C SER A 317 -14.21 -14.58 13.11
N SER A 318 -13.39 -13.95 13.94
CA SER A 318 -13.80 -13.36 15.21
C SER A 318 -14.57 -12.03 15.00
N SER A 319 -15.56 -11.77 15.85
CA SER A 319 -16.41 -10.57 15.75
C SER A 319 -15.61 -9.28 15.89
N TRP A 320 -14.58 -9.25 16.75
CA TRP A 320 -13.74 -8.07 16.94
C TRP A 320 -12.95 -7.74 15.66
N TYR A 321 -12.43 -8.75 14.96
CA TYR A 321 -11.65 -8.56 13.73
C TYR A 321 -12.54 -8.08 12.57
N ARG A 322 -13.78 -8.58 12.50
CA ARG A 322 -14.79 -8.10 11.56
C ARG A 322 -15.13 -6.63 11.80
N CYS A 323 -15.37 -6.26 13.06
CA CYS A 323 -15.63 -4.87 13.44
C CYS A 323 -14.43 -3.97 13.10
N TYR A 324 -13.21 -4.39 13.46
CA TYR A 324 -11.97 -3.71 13.08
C TYR A 324 -11.86 -3.49 11.57
N THR A 325 -12.14 -4.52 10.76
CA THR A 325 -12.06 -4.42 9.30
C THR A 325 -13.09 -3.44 8.75
N ILE A 326 -14.34 -3.46 9.24
CA ILE A 326 -15.39 -2.51 8.81
C ILE A 326 -15.00 -1.08 9.18
N LEU A 327 -14.51 -0.85 10.40
CA LEU A 327 -14.06 0.46 10.85
C LEU A 327 -12.88 0.96 10.02
N LEU A 328 -11.91 0.09 9.72
CA LEU A 328 -10.76 0.41 8.89
C LEU A 328 -11.19 0.82 7.48
N MET A 329 -12.04 0.02 6.83
CA MET A 329 -12.55 0.35 5.48
C MET A 329 -13.38 1.64 5.48
N GLY A 330 -14.21 1.85 6.51
CA GLY A 330 -14.98 3.10 6.68
C GLY A 330 -14.07 4.32 6.86
N SER A 331 -13.02 4.21 7.67
CA SER A 331 -12.06 5.30 7.88
C SER A 331 -11.29 5.66 6.61
N ILE A 332 -10.95 4.69 5.75
CA ILE A 332 -10.33 4.96 4.45
C ILE A 332 -11.23 5.84 3.59
N VAL A 333 -12.53 5.54 3.52
CA VAL A 333 -13.51 6.35 2.75
C VAL A 333 -13.60 7.77 3.30
N VAL A 334 -13.65 7.93 4.62
CA VAL A 334 -13.68 9.25 5.27
C VAL A 334 -12.42 10.06 4.98
N ILE A 335 -11.23 9.42 5.06
CA ILE A 335 -9.96 10.09 4.76
C ILE A 335 -9.89 10.53 3.30
N ILE A 336 -10.34 9.68 2.36
CA ILE A 336 -10.41 10.05 0.93
C ILE A 336 -11.32 11.27 0.74
N ALA A 337 -12.48 11.31 1.39
CA ALA A 337 -13.41 12.43 1.27
C ALA A 337 -12.82 13.74 1.81
N ILE A 338 -12.19 13.70 3.00
CA ILE A 338 -11.53 14.86 3.60
C ILE A 338 -10.37 15.34 2.72
N ALA A 339 -9.56 14.41 2.24
CA ALA A 339 -8.43 14.74 1.38
C ALA A 339 -8.87 15.30 0.03
N ALA A 340 -9.96 14.80 -0.55
CA ALA A 340 -10.52 15.36 -1.79
C ALA A 340 -10.96 16.82 -1.63
N VAL A 341 -11.45 17.19 -0.43
CA VAL A 341 -11.83 18.58 -0.10
C VAL A 341 -10.62 19.48 0.11
N GLN A 342 -9.54 18.97 0.73
CA GLN A 342 -8.35 19.76 1.05
C GLN A 342 -7.29 19.78 -0.05
N THR A 343 -7.32 18.84 -0.99
CA THR A 343 -6.26 18.74 -1.99
C THR A 343 -6.44 19.79 -3.07
N ASN A 344 -5.41 20.60 -3.30
CA ASN A 344 -5.32 21.49 -4.43
C ASN A 344 -4.09 21.18 -5.28
N GLN A 345 -4.17 21.49 -6.57
CA GLN A 345 -3.03 21.41 -7.46
C GLN A 345 -2.12 22.63 -7.26
N LEU A 346 -0.86 22.36 -6.96
CA LEU A 346 0.21 23.34 -6.92
C LEU A 346 0.60 23.79 -8.33
N PRO A 347 1.23 24.96 -8.49
CA PRO A 347 1.63 25.46 -9.79
C PRO A 347 2.57 24.47 -10.50
N ASN A 348 3.51 23.87 -9.76
CA ASN A 348 4.42 22.82 -10.27
C ASN A 348 3.72 21.53 -10.77
N GLY A 349 2.39 21.44 -10.69
CA GLY A 349 1.59 20.30 -11.11
C GLY A 349 1.42 19.21 -10.05
N SER A 350 2.13 19.31 -8.92
CA SER A 350 1.97 18.41 -7.76
C SER A 350 0.70 18.75 -6.96
N TYR A 351 0.33 17.89 -6.01
CA TYR A 351 -0.86 18.08 -5.19
C TYR A 351 -0.49 18.23 -3.72
N SER A 352 -1.13 19.16 -3.03
CA SER A 352 -0.90 19.41 -1.61
C SER A 352 -2.20 19.76 -0.89
N SER A 353 -2.24 19.44 0.40
CA SER A 353 -3.34 19.77 1.30
C SER A 353 -3.15 21.10 2.05
N PHE A 354 -2.07 21.82 1.80
CA PHE A 354 -1.86 23.15 2.36
C PHE A 354 -2.35 24.26 1.43
N PRO A 355 -2.88 25.36 2.00
CA PRO A 355 -3.10 26.57 1.24
C PRO A 355 -1.76 27.12 0.74
N GLN A 356 -1.73 27.60 -0.49
CA GLN A 356 -0.56 28.29 -1.00
C GLN A 356 -0.41 29.64 -0.29
N ALA A 357 0.84 30.03 -0.01
CA ALA A 357 1.13 31.34 0.58
C ALA A 357 0.69 32.52 -0.32
N ILE A 358 0.49 32.26 -1.62
CA ILE A 358 -0.04 33.20 -2.59
C ILE A 358 -1.44 32.75 -2.97
N GLN A 359 -2.44 33.59 -2.73
CA GLN A 359 -3.82 33.36 -3.17
C GLN A 359 -3.89 33.55 -4.69
N LEU A 360 -3.78 32.45 -5.41
CA LEU A 360 -3.86 32.42 -6.87
C LEU A 360 -5.30 32.08 -7.29
N ASP A 361 -5.98 33.00 -7.98
CA ASP A 361 -7.34 32.79 -8.51
C ASP A 361 -7.35 31.78 -9.66
N CYS A 362 -7.97 30.61 -9.48
CA CYS A 362 -8.04 29.55 -10.48
C CYS A 362 -8.48 30.03 -11.88
N LYS A 363 -9.25 31.12 -11.98
CA LYS A 363 -9.68 31.73 -13.26
C LYS A 363 -8.52 32.31 -14.08
N SER A 364 -7.44 32.75 -13.44
CA SER A 364 -6.25 33.32 -14.10
C SER A 364 -5.11 32.31 -14.28
N ARG A 365 -5.38 31.00 -14.12
CA ARG A 365 -4.38 29.93 -14.24
C ARG A 365 -3.56 29.94 -15.55
N PHE A 366 -4.18 30.34 -16.66
CA PHE A 366 -3.49 30.46 -17.96
C PHE A 366 -2.56 31.69 -18.06
N ASN A 367 -2.72 32.65 -17.16
CA ASN A 367 -1.89 33.87 -17.10
C ASN A 367 -0.69 33.68 -16.17
N TRP A 368 -0.56 32.53 -15.53
CA TRP A 368 0.51 32.22 -14.60
C TRP A 368 1.67 31.54 -15.30
N TRP A 369 2.85 32.11 -15.09
CA TRP A 369 4.11 31.49 -15.44
C TRP A 369 4.80 30.99 -14.17
N ILE A 370 5.34 29.78 -14.23
CA ILE A 370 6.08 29.16 -13.14
C ILE A 370 7.53 29.07 -13.57
N VAL A 371 8.37 29.88 -12.93
CA VAL A 371 9.81 29.82 -13.14
C VAL A 371 10.38 28.91 -12.05
N SER A 372 10.94 27.77 -12.45
CA SER A 372 11.64 26.89 -11.52
C SER A 372 12.95 27.54 -11.07
N PRO A 373 13.42 27.33 -9.83
CA PRO A 373 14.74 27.80 -9.40
C PRO A 373 15.91 27.22 -10.22
N ARG A 374 15.67 26.19 -11.05
CA ARG A 374 16.66 25.63 -11.98
C ARG A 374 16.61 26.22 -13.40
N THR A 375 15.59 27.00 -13.72
CA THR A 375 15.51 27.68 -15.02
C THR A 375 16.20 29.02 -14.91
N THR A 376 17.24 29.24 -15.72
CA THR A 376 17.87 30.55 -15.91
C THR A 376 16.89 31.46 -16.67
N PHE A 377 15.90 31.99 -15.96
CA PHE A 377 15.08 33.07 -16.48
C PHE A 377 15.68 34.39 -15.99
N SER A 378 16.05 35.25 -16.93
CA SER A 378 16.48 36.63 -16.65
C SER A 378 15.38 37.35 -15.89
N GLY A 379 15.72 37.91 -14.72
CA GLY A 379 14.76 38.50 -13.79
C GLY A 379 13.91 39.64 -14.37
N VAL A 380 12.83 39.96 -13.67
CA VAL A 380 12.06 41.19 -13.90
C VAL A 380 12.97 42.37 -13.59
N MET A 381 13.25 43.19 -14.60
CA MET A 381 14.01 44.43 -14.46
C MET A 381 13.03 45.56 -14.12
N SER A 382 13.14 46.14 -12.93
CA SER A 382 12.55 47.46 -12.69
C SER A 382 13.56 48.53 -13.11
N LEU A 383 13.11 49.48 -13.95
CA LEU A 383 13.88 50.67 -14.28
C LEU A 383 14.06 51.49 -13.00
N VAL A 384 15.30 51.72 -12.56
CA VAL A 384 15.58 52.66 -11.46
C VAL A 384 15.60 54.07 -12.05
N PRO A 385 14.71 54.98 -11.62
CA PRO A 385 14.72 56.36 -12.08
C PRO A 385 16.07 57.01 -11.73
N SER A 386 16.70 57.69 -12.69
CA SER A 386 18.06 58.24 -12.56
C SER A 386 18.22 59.32 -11.47
N ASN A 387 17.15 59.74 -10.81
CA ASN A 387 17.12 60.89 -9.90
C ASN A 387 17.01 60.51 -8.42
N GLU A 388 16.89 59.23 -8.06
CA GLU A 388 16.89 58.82 -6.66
C GLU A 388 18.32 58.54 -6.18
N THR A 389 18.87 59.51 -5.46
CA THR A 389 20.17 59.42 -4.76
C THR A 389 20.05 58.76 -3.38
N GLY A 390 18.93 58.11 -3.10
CA GLY A 390 18.57 57.57 -1.77
C GLY A 390 18.08 56.13 -1.78
N LEU A 391 18.63 55.25 -2.64
CA LEU A 391 18.47 53.80 -2.45
C LEU A 391 19.49 53.34 -1.38
N GLU A 392 19.15 53.64 -0.13
CA GLU A 392 19.80 53.11 1.07
C GLU A 392 19.63 51.59 1.14
N ASP A 393 20.75 50.86 1.17
CA ASP A 393 21.11 49.61 1.87
C ASP A 393 20.13 48.42 2.03
N ASN A 394 18.89 48.46 1.54
CA ASN A 394 17.87 47.41 1.74
C ASN A 394 17.35 46.75 0.46
N ALA A 395 17.87 47.11 -0.71
CA ALA A 395 17.48 46.45 -1.96
C ALA A 395 18.34 45.20 -2.20
N SER A 396 17.78 44.01 -1.96
CA SER A 396 18.44 42.71 -2.12
C SER A 396 18.60 42.27 -3.58
N GLY A 397 19.11 43.16 -4.45
CA GLY A 397 19.27 42.93 -5.89
C GLY A 397 20.68 43.27 -6.39
N VAL A 398 21.10 42.61 -7.48
CA VAL A 398 22.36 42.89 -8.16
C VAL A 398 22.15 44.06 -9.12
N LEU A 399 22.98 45.09 -9.02
CA LEU A 399 22.88 46.28 -9.86
C LEU A 399 23.53 46.00 -11.22
N ALA A 400 22.72 45.90 -12.28
CA ALA A 400 23.22 45.71 -13.63
C ALA A 400 23.44 47.07 -14.30
N VAL A 401 24.70 47.36 -14.65
CA VAL A 401 25.08 48.59 -15.35
C VAL A 401 25.18 48.27 -16.84
N GLY A 402 24.15 48.68 -17.59
CA GLY A 402 24.10 48.57 -19.05
C GLY A 402 23.33 47.35 -19.55
N VAL A 403 22.28 47.62 -20.34
CA VAL A 403 21.56 46.61 -21.12
C VAL A 403 21.79 46.91 -22.59
N SER A 404 22.32 45.93 -23.31
CA SER A 404 22.60 45.99 -24.75
C SER A 404 21.55 45.18 -25.50
N ASN A 405 20.80 45.83 -26.38
CA ASN A 405 19.99 45.13 -27.38
C ASN A 405 20.73 45.16 -28.73
N GLY A 406 21.81 44.38 -28.82
CA GLY A 406 22.56 44.10 -30.04
C GLY A 406 23.42 45.24 -30.63
N THR A 407 22.97 46.50 -30.58
CA THR A 407 23.69 47.63 -31.21
C THR A 407 23.69 48.94 -30.42
N ASN A 408 22.83 49.10 -29.41
CA ASN A 408 22.82 50.28 -28.54
C ASN A 408 22.88 49.88 -27.06
N ILE A 409 23.88 50.40 -26.36
CA ILE A 409 24.02 50.29 -24.90
C ILE A 409 23.26 51.45 -24.28
N SER A 410 22.16 51.17 -23.58
CA SER A 410 21.49 52.17 -22.75
C SER A 410 22.21 52.28 -21.40
N ASN A 411 22.57 53.50 -20.98
CA ASN A 411 23.19 53.78 -19.67
C ASN A 411 22.19 53.75 -18.50
N GLN A 412 21.04 53.09 -18.68
CA GLN A 412 20.03 52.95 -17.65
C GLN A 412 20.48 51.88 -16.63
N ARG A 413 20.27 52.18 -15.35
CA ARG A 413 20.58 51.26 -14.25
C ARG A 413 19.35 50.41 -13.97
N TYR A 414 19.54 49.11 -13.90
CA TYR A 414 18.47 48.15 -13.60
C TYR A 414 18.80 47.40 -12.32
N LEU A 415 17.78 47.18 -11.49
CA LEU A 415 17.91 46.37 -10.29
C LEU A 415 17.47 44.94 -10.64
N LEU A 416 18.40 43.99 -10.53
CA LEU A 416 18.12 42.58 -10.76
C LEU A 416 17.79 41.94 -9.42
N HIS A 417 16.51 41.66 -9.16
CA HIS A 417 16.13 40.93 -7.96
C HIS A 417 16.57 39.47 -8.06
N ASN A 418 17.34 39.00 -7.08
CA ASN A 418 17.74 37.61 -6.99
C ASN A 418 16.54 36.78 -6.50
N LEU A 419 15.77 36.24 -7.42
CA LEU A 419 14.64 35.37 -7.10
C LEU A 419 15.15 33.97 -6.77
N THR A 420 15.24 33.67 -5.48
CA THR A 420 15.38 32.29 -5.01
C THR A 420 13.98 31.76 -4.68
N GLY A 421 13.42 30.90 -5.54
CA GLY A 421 12.09 30.31 -5.34
C GLY A 421 11.21 30.32 -6.60
N TYR A 422 9.96 29.87 -6.45
CA TYR A 422 8.96 29.93 -7.52
C TYR A 422 8.35 31.33 -7.59
N CYS A 423 8.45 31.99 -8.73
CA CYS A 423 7.66 33.17 -9.03
C CYS A 423 6.39 32.75 -9.77
N VAL A 424 5.24 33.19 -9.27
CA VAL A 424 3.96 33.14 -9.97
C VAL A 424 3.50 34.58 -10.19
N GLY A 425 3.32 34.97 -11.45
CA GLY A 425 2.86 36.31 -11.82
C GLY A 425 1.70 36.23 -12.81
N GLN A 426 0.79 37.20 -12.75
CA GLN A 426 -0.29 37.40 -13.71
C GLN A 426 0.13 38.47 -14.71
N PHE A 427 0.05 38.17 -16.01
CA PHE A 427 0.15 39.20 -17.05
C PHE A 427 -1.22 39.89 -17.20
N ASP A 428 -1.34 41.11 -16.70
CA ASP A 428 -2.43 42.01 -17.09
C ASP A 428 -1.93 42.89 -18.25
N GLY A 429 -2.46 42.65 -19.45
CA GLY A 429 -2.33 43.53 -20.60
C GLY A 429 -0.99 43.46 -21.36
N MET A 430 -0.95 42.62 -22.41
CA MET A 430 -0.24 42.93 -23.64
C MET A 430 -1.23 42.90 -24.80
#